data_AF-A0A3M9YSD8-F1
#
_entry.id   AF-A0A3M9YSD8-F1
#
_cell.length_a   1.000
_cell.length_b   1.000
_cell.length_c   1.000
_cell.angle_alpha   90.00
_cell.angle_beta   90.00
_cell.angle_gamma   90.00
#
_symmetry.space_group_name_H-M   'P 1'
#
loop_
_entity.id
_entity.type
_entity.pdbx_description
1 polymer ?
#
loop_
_entity_poly.entity_id
_entity_poly.type
_entity_poly.pdbx_seq_one_letter_code
_entity_poly.pdbx_strand_id
1 'polypeptide(L)'
;MTAPRRTTQWAVLLAASAAVTACASDSHTLDYAPPSITELDSHISGMATAHCLTSLGDKGLPERDAQVMREQGDRWGQIVLERSAGDFFLAFAKMRPALDAALAATPMTLVKDEANAGSLTAPVYYCAQILRQPAVVSALAEARAVLAPDYASR
;
A
#
# COMPACT_ATOMS: atom_id res chain seq x y z
N MET A 1 -19.65 -81.28 49.70
CA MET A 1 -21.12 -81.10 49.63
C MET A 1 -21.41 -79.64 49.33
N THR A 2 -22.55 -79.38 48.65
CA THR A 2 -23.10 -78.12 48.11
C THR A 2 -22.50 -77.53 46.82
N ALA A 3 -23.16 -77.86 45.69
CA ALA A 3 -23.35 -76.94 44.54
C ALA A 3 -24.51 -75.96 44.86
N PRO A 4 -25.07 -75.11 43.96
CA PRO A 4 -24.66 -74.60 42.63
C PRO A 4 -24.93 -73.07 42.46
N ARG A 5 -24.75 -72.51 41.23
CA ARG A 5 -25.62 -71.53 40.49
C ARG A 5 -24.75 -70.59 39.64
N ARG A 6 -24.72 -70.76 38.31
CA ARG A 6 -25.66 -70.28 37.25
C ARG A 6 -25.56 -68.78 36.96
N THR A 7 -25.33 -68.50 35.66
CA THR A 7 -25.80 -67.35 34.85
C THR A 7 -25.24 -65.98 35.27
N THR A 8 -24.78 -65.09 34.39
CA THR A 8 -25.37 -64.67 33.11
C THR A 8 -24.29 -63.87 32.33
N GLN A 9 -24.35 -63.94 31.01
CA GLN A 9 -23.72 -63.00 30.06
C GLN A 9 -23.93 -61.55 30.49
N TRP A 10 -23.02 -60.63 30.15
CA TRP A 10 -23.30 -59.37 29.42
C TRP A 10 -21.96 -58.77 28.99
N ALA A 11 -21.74 -58.73 27.68
CA ALA A 11 -20.66 -57.98 27.06
C ALA A 11 -20.97 -56.48 27.19
N VAL A 12 -20.03 -55.71 27.72
CA VAL A 12 -20.06 -54.24 27.67
C VAL A 12 -18.90 -53.81 26.80
N LEU A 13 -19.22 -53.43 25.56
CA LEU A 13 -18.34 -52.72 24.64
C LEU A 13 -18.10 -51.31 25.21
N LEU A 14 -16.90 -51.06 25.73
CA LEU A 14 -16.42 -49.71 26.03
C LEU A 14 -16.02 -49.04 24.72
N ALA A 15 -16.87 -48.13 24.24
CA ALA A 15 -16.53 -47.18 23.19
C ALA A 15 -15.61 -46.10 23.76
N ALA A 16 -14.35 -46.09 23.33
CA ALA A 16 -13.39 -45.04 23.63
C ALA A 16 -13.82 -43.75 22.91
N SER A 17 -14.25 -42.74 23.67
CA SER A 17 -14.46 -41.39 23.15
C SER A 17 -13.13 -40.65 23.11
N ALA A 18 -12.59 -40.45 21.92
CA ALA A 18 -11.44 -39.58 21.68
C ALA A 18 -11.90 -38.12 21.86
N ALA A 19 -11.53 -37.51 22.99
CA ALA A 19 -11.66 -36.08 23.19
C ALA A 19 -10.55 -35.38 22.38
N VAL A 20 -10.93 -34.83 21.22
CA VAL A 20 -10.08 -33.89 20.47
C VAL A 20 -10.12 -32.57 21.24
N THR A 21 -9.06 -32.32 22.02
CA THR A 21 -8.83 -31.03 22.64
C THR A 21 -8.52 -30.02 21.53
N ALA A 22 -9.55 -29.29 21.09
CA ALA A 22 -9.37 -28.15 20.21
C ALA A 22 -8.61 -27.08 21.00
N CYS A 23 -7.34 -26.89 20.68
CA CYS A 23 -6.64 -25.66 21.03
C CYS A 23 -7.37 -24.53 20.32
N ALA A 24 -8.24 -23.81 21.04
CA ALA A 24 -8.72 -22.51 20.62
C ALA A 24 -7.48 -21.62 20.48
N SER A 25 -7.01 -21.48 19.24
CA SER A 25 -6.06 -20.44 18.90
C SER A 25 -6.87 -19.17 18.94
N ASP A 26 -6.67 -18.36 19.97
CA ASP A 26 -7.08 -16.96 19.98
C ASP A 26 -6.32 -16.25 18.85
N SER A 27 -6.85 -16.39 17.64
CA SER A 27 -6.51 -15.54 16.53
C SER A 27 -7.06 -14.17 16.89
N HIS A 28 -6.24 -13.36 17.55
CA HIS A 28 -6.39 -11.91 17.48
C HIS A 28 -6.17 -11.52 16.01
N THR A 29 -7.23 -11.61 15.21
CA THR A 29 -7.31 -10.87 13.96
C THR A 29 -7.26 -9.40 14.35
N LEU A 30 -6.07 -8.81 14.25
CA LEU A 30 -5.98 -7.39 14.01
C LEU A 30 -6.72 -7.18 12.68
N ASP A 31 -8.01 -6.83 12.75
CA ASP A 31 -8.85 -6.38 11.65
C ASP A 31 -8.36 -5.02 11.11
N TYR A 32 -7.06 -4.93 10.83
CA TYR A 32 -6.54 -3.91 9.94
C TYR A 32 -6.69 -4.45 8.52
N ALA A 33 -7.92 -4.45 8.02
CA ALA A 33 -8.11 -4.39 6.58
C ALA A 33 -7.57 -3.01 6.16
N PRO A 34 -6.46 -2.92 5.39
CA PRO A 34 -6.08 -1.64 4.82
C PRO A 34 -7.29 -1.11 4.06
N PRO A 35 -7.60 0.20 4.14
CA PRO A 35 -8.70 0.76 3.35
C PRO A 35 -8.50 0.31 1.91
N SER A 36 -9.53 -0.29 1.30
CA SER A 36 -9.47 -0.64 -0.11
C SER A 36 -9.21 0.65 -0.88
N ILE A 37 -8.01 0.77 -1.45
CA ILE A 37 -7.64 1.95 -2.24
C ILE A 37 -8.60 1.97 -3.43
N THR A 38 -9.39 3.04 -3.53
CA THR A 38 -10.30 3.19 -4.67
C THR A 38 -9.47 3.40 -5.95
N GLU A 39 -10.01 3.03 -7.12
CA GLU A 39 -9.32 3.27 -8.39
C GLU A 39 -8.97 4.75 -8.56
N LEU A 40 -9.88 5.64 -8.16
CA LEU A 40 -9.67 7.08 -8.11
C LEU A 40 -8.45 7.47 -7.26
N ASP A 41 -8.34 6.95 -6.04
CA ASP A 41 -7.21 7.22 -5.15
C ASP A 41 -5.90 6.69 -5.72
N SER A 42 -5.94 5.51 -6.35
CA SER A 42 -4.80 4.91 -7.04
C SER A 42 -4.32 5.79 -8.20
N HIS A 43 -5.23 6.32 -9.01
CA HIS A 43 -4.86 7.19 -10.13
C HIS A 43 -4.32 8.55 -9.66
N ILE A 44 -4.91 9.17 -8.64
CA ILE A 44 -4.42 10.44 -8.09
C ILE A 44 -3.02 10.28 -7.47
N SER A 45 -2.85 9.30 -6.59
CA SER A 45 -1.56 9.02 -5.96
C SER A 45 -0.53 8.54 -6.98
N GLY A 46 -0.95 7.80 -8.00
CA GLY A 46 -0.13 7.39 -9.14
C GLY A 46 0.39 8.57 -9.94
N MET A 47 -0.46 9.53 -10.30
CA MET A 47 -0.03 10.74 -11.02
C MET A 47 0.89 11.62 -10.16
N ALA A 48 0.59 11.78 -8.87
CA ALA A 48 1.45 12.52 -7.96
C ALA A 48 2.83 11.86 -7.81
N THR A 49 2.87 10.52 -7.77
CA THR A 49 4.12 9.73 -7.75
C THR A 49 4.88 9.91 -9.06
N ALA A 50 4.20 9.79 -10.20
CA ALA A 50 4.79 10.01 -11.52
C ALA A 50 5.45 11.39 -11.62
N HIS A 51 4.74 12.45 -11.24
CA HIS A 51 5.29 13.81 -11.22
C HIS A 51 6.49 13.96 -10.27
N CYS A 52 6.44 13.34 -9.09
CA CYS A 52 7.57 13.36 -8.18
C CYS A 52 8.82 12.73 -8.82
N LEU A 53 8.66 11.55 -9.43
CA LEU A 53 9.76 10.80 -10.06
C LEU A 53 10.40 11.57 -11.23
N THR A 54 9.58 12.21 -12.07
CA THR A 54 10.08 13.02 -13.20
C THR A 54 10.82 14.28 -12.74
N SER A 55 10.57 14.74 -11.52
CA SER A 55 11.12 15.97 -10.96
C SER A 55 12.39 15.77 -10.12
N LEU A 56 12.98 14.57 -10.10
CA LEU A 56 14.13 14.26 -9.23
C LEU A 56 15.50 14.66 -9.80
N GLY A 57 15.56 15.25 -11.00
CA GLY A 57 16.83 15.61 -11.67
C GLY A 57 17.79 16.43 -10.80
N ASP A 58 17.26 17.40 -10.05
CA ASP A 58 18.06 18.31 -9.21
C ASP A 58 18.15 17.86 -7.75
N LYS A 59 17.83 16.59 -7.45
CA LYS A 59 17.77 16.05 -6.08
C LYS A 59 18.99 15.25 -5.65
N GLY A 60 20.12 15.46 -6.31
CA GLY A 60 21.38 14.82 -5.95
C GLY A 60 21.43 13.33 -6.28
N LEU A 61 20.55 12.87 -7.18
CA LEU A 61 20.63 11.53 -7.75
C LEU A 61 21.80 11.46 -8.75
N PRO A 62 22.50 10.33 -8.84
CA PRO A 62 23.34 10.04 -10.01
C PRO A 62 22.52 10.18 -11.30
N GLU A 63 23.10 10.76 -12.36
CA GLU A 63 22.35 11.05 -13.60
C GLU A 63 21.66 9.82 -14.19
N ARG A 64 22.31 8.65 -14.12
CA ARG A 64 21.71 7.39 -14.57
C ARG A 64 20.44 7.04 -13.80
N ASP A 65 20.45 7.22 -12.49
CA ASP A 65 19.30 6.93 -11.64
C ASP A 65 18.20 7.96 -11.86
N ALA A 66 18.56 9.24 -12.01
CA ALA A 66 17.62 10.31 -12.36
C ALA A 66 16.93 10.03 -13.70
N GLN A 67 17.67 9.55 -14.72
CA GLN A 67 17.10 9.14 -16.00
C GLN A 67 16.10 8.00 -15.83
N VAL A 68 16.47 6.94 -15.10
CA VAL A 68 15.56 5.80 -14.85
C VAL A 68 14.29 6.29 -14.14
N MET A 69 14.41 7.15 -13.12
CA MET A 69 13.25 7.70 -12.42
C MET A 69 12.36 8.53 -13.34
N ARG A 70 12.93 9.38 -14.19
CA ARG A 70 12.16 10.16 -15.19
C ARG A 70 11.39 9.24 -16.13
N GLU A 71 12.05 8.24 -16.72
CA GLU A 71 11.39 7.30 -17.63
C GLU A 71 10.29 6.48 -16.95
N GLN A 72 10.49 6.04 -15.70
CA GLN A 72 9.45 5.34 -14.93
C GLN A 72 8.28 6.27 -14.61
N GLY A 73 8.57 7.51 -14.21
CA GLY A 73 7.56 8.53 -13.93
C GLY A 73 6.70 8.83 -15.16
N ASP A 74 7.33 9.07 -16.32
CA ASP A 74 6.63 9.35 -17.58
C ASP A 74 5.68 8.21 -17.97
N ARG A 75 6.17 6.96 -17.94
CA ARG A 75 5.37 5.78 -18.29
C ARG A 75 4.25 5.53 -17.29
N TRP A 76 4.50 5.72 -16.00
CA TRP A 76 3.47 5.62 -14.97
C TRP A 76 2.38 6.66 -15.22
N GLY A 77 2.76 7.93 -15.40
CA GLY A 77 1.84 9.03 -15.68
C GLY A 77 0.97 8.76 -16.90
N GLN A 78 1.58 8.28 -18.00
CA GLN A 78 0.86 7.90 -19.21
C GLN A 78 -0.21 6.81 -18.95
N ILE A 79 0.14 5.73 -18.26
CA ILE A 79 -0.81 4.65 -17.94
C ILE A 79 -1.96 5.18 -17.08
N VAL A 80 -1.68 6.06 -16.12
CA VAL A 80 -2.72 6.69 -15.29
C VAL A 80 -3.65 7.54 -16.15
N LEU A 81 -3.12 8.38 -17.05
CA LEU A 81 -3.95 9.19 -17.93
C LEU A 81 -4.84 8.34 -18.84
N GLU A 82 -4.27 7.31 -19.48
CA GLU A 82 -4.99 6.40 -20.37
C GLU A 82 -6.11 5.63 -19.66
N ARG A 83 -5.90 5.30 -18.39
CA ARG A 83 -6.88 4.53 -17.59
C ARG A 83 -7.85 5.40 -16.80
N SER A 84 -7.54 6.67 -16.61
CA SER A 84 -8.36 7.57 -15.83
C SER A 84 -9.68 7.93 -16.51
N ALA A 85 -10.61 8.45 -15.72
CA ALA A 85 -11.82 9.13 -16.20
C ALA A 85 -11.74 10.62 -15.85
N GLY A 86 -12.44 11.44 -16.63
CA GLY A 86 -12.54 12.89 -16.38
C GLY A 86 -11.36 13.72 -16.88
N ASP A 87 -11.39 15.01 -16.55
CA ASP A 87 -10.31 15.96 -16.88
C ASP A 87 -9.18 15.86 -15.85
N PHE A 88 -8.24 14.94 -16.12
CA PHE A 88 -7.08 14.74 -15.26
C PHE A 88 -6.12 15.93 -15.26
N PHE A 89 -6.07 16.73 -16.32
CA PHE A 89 -5.22 17.92 -16.36
C PHE A 89 -5.72 18.98 -15.39
N LEU A 90 -7.04 19.17 -15.31
CA LEU A 90 -7.67 20.06 -14.32
C LEU A 90 -7.42 19.56 -12.90
N ALA A 91 -7.55 18.25 -12.65
CA ALA A 91 -7.26 17.65 -11.35
C ALA A 91 -5.78 17.82 -10.96
N PHE A 92 -4.86 17.57 -11.90
CA PHE A 92 -3.43 17.73 -11.68
C PHE A 92 -3.04 19.19 -11.39
N ALA A 93 -3.70 20.16 -12.00
CA ALA A 93 -3.49 21.57 -11.70
C ALA A 93 -3.81 21.94 -10.24
N LYS A 94 -4.65 21.15 -9.52
CA LYS A 94 -4.91 21.33 -8.08
C LYS A 94 -3.74 20.86 -7.22
N MET A 95 -3.13 19.73 -7.55
CA MET A 95 -2.06 19.13 -6.75
C MET A 95 -0.64 19.59 -7.09
N ARG A 96 -0.38 19.99 -8.35
CA ARG A 96 0.97 20.33 -8.83
C ARG A 96 1.69 21.40 -7.98
N PRO A 97 1.08 22.56 -7.62
CA PRO A 97 1.79 23.59 -6.86
C PRO A 97 2.27 23.09 -5.48
N ALA A 98 1.45 22.27 -4.80
CA ALA A 98 1.82 21.70 -3.51
C ALA A 98 2.93 20.65 -3.65
N LEU A 99 2.88 19.83 -4.71
CA LEU A 99 3.94 18.88 -5.03
C LEU A 99 5.26 19.60 -5.31
N ASP A 100 5.25 20.62 -6.16
CA ASP A 100 6.44 21.41 -6.52
C ASP A 100 7.05 22.09 -5.29
N ALA A 101 6.20 22.68 -4.43
CA ALA A 101 6.66 23.30 -3.19
C ALA A 101 7.26 22.28 -2.21
N ALA A 102 6.61 21.13 -2.04
CA ALA A 102 7.12 20.05 -1.19
C ALA A 102 8.43 19.49 -1.74
N LEU A 103 8.50 19.26 -3.05
CA LEU A 103 9.73 18.86 -3.73
C LEU A 103 10.82 19.89 -3.48
N ALA A 104 10.60 21.19 -3.71
CA ALA A 104 11.61 22.21 -3.48
C ALA A 104 12.11 22.26 -2.03
N ALA A 105 11.21 22.18 -1.06
CA ALA A 105 11.52 22.34 0.36
C ALA A 105 12.13 21.09 1.02
N THR A 106 11.90 19.89 0.46
CA THR A 106 12.28 18.63 1.11
C THR A 106 13.63 18.14 0.58
N PRO A 107 14.63 17.87 1.45
CA PRO A 107 15.87 17.25 1.05
C PRO A 107 15.65 15.77 0.69
N MET A 108 16.45 15.26 -0.25
CA MET A 108 16.40 13.85 -0.67
C MET A 108 16.61 12.92 0.53
N THR A 109 15.77 11.89 0.64
CA THR A 109 15.94 10.88 1.68
C THR A 109 17.18 10.05 1.41
N LEU A 110 18.00 9.89 2.44
CA LEU A 110 19.20 9.04 2.42
C LEU A 110 19.00 7.83 3.32
N VAL A 111 19.55 6.70 2.90
CA VAL A 111 19.68 5.48 3.70
C VAL A 111 21.15 5.17 3.90
N LYS A 112 21.49 4.56 5.03
CA LYS A 112 22.87 4.18 5.33
C LYS A 112 23.34 3.09 4.35
N ASP A 113 24.51 3.30 3.77
CA ASP A 113 25.20 2.27 3.00
C ASP A 113 26.04 1.42 3.95
N GLU A 114 25.47 0.30 4.41
CA GLU A 114 26.15 -0.64 5.30
C GLU A 114 27.39 -1.28 4.67
N ALA A 115 27.47 -1.33 3.32
CA ALA A 115 28.59 -1.95 2.62
C ALA A 115 29.79 -1.00 2.45
N ASN A 116 29.54 0.30 2.29
CA ASN A 116 30.59 1.27 1.91
C ASN A 116 30.78 2.42 2.92
N ALA A 117 30.23 2.32 4.14
CA ALA A 117 30.27 3.38 5.17
C ALA A 117 29.79 4.76 4.66
N GLY A 118 28.85 4.74 3.72
CA GLY A 118 28.33 5.91 3.01
C GLY A 118 26.82 6.10 3.16
N SER A 119 26.20 6.79 2.21
CA SER A 119 24.75 6.98 2.14
C SER A 119 24.26 6.83 0.71
N LEU A 120 23.11 6.20 0.54
CA LEU A 120 22.43 6.02 -0.75
C LEU A 120 21.14 6.83 -0.77
N THR A 121 20.79 7.39 -1.93
CA THR A 121 19.49 8.03 -2.13
C THR A 121 18.36 7.01 -2.15
N ALA A 122 17.21 7.34 -1.57
CA ALA A 122 16.02 6.51 -1.59
C ALA A 122 14.86 7.22 -2.33
N PRO A 123 14.94 7.41 -3.66
CA PRO A 123 14.05 8.30 -4.41
C PRO A 123 12.58 7.88 -4.36
N VAL A 124 12.29 6.58 -4.42
CA VAL A 124 10.91 6.07 -4.36
C VAL A 124 10.30 6.31 -2.97
N TYR A 125 11.08 6.07 -1.89
CA TYR A 125 10.63 6.37 -0.54
C TYR A 125 10.45 7.88 -0.32
N TYR A 126 11.37 8.69 -0.86
CA TYR A 126 11.26 10.14 -0.83
C TYR A 126 9.94 10.61 -1.47
N CYS A 127 9.56 10.10 -2.64
CA CYS A 127 8.26 10.43 -3.23
C CYS A 127 7.08 9.99 -2.35
N ALA A 128 7.14 8.80 -1.75
CA ALA A 128 6.11 8.38 -0.79
C ALA A 128 6.06 9.26 0.48
N GLN A 129 7.16 9.93 0.86
CA GLN A 129 7.18 10.91 1.93
C GLN A 129 6.57 12.25 1.48
N ILE A 130 6.90 12.74 0.29
CA ILE A 130 6.31 13.96 -0.31
C ILE A 130 4.77 13.85 -0.32
N LEU A 131 4.22 12.73 -0.80
CA LEU A 131 2.78 12.51 -0.90
C LEU A 131 2.06 12.47 0.45
N ARG A 132 2.78 12.26 1.55
CA ARG A 132 2.23 12.25 2.92
C ARG A 132 2.33 13.60 3.63
N GLN A 133 2.91 14.62 3.01
CA GLN A 133 2.98 15.94 3.61
C GLN A 133 1.58 16.59 3.68
N PRO A 134 1.23 17.30 4.77
CA PRO A 134 -0.13 17.82 4.96
C PRO A 134 -0.65 18.67 3.79
N ALA A 135 0.19 19.56 3.25
CA ALA A 135 -0.19 20.40 2.11
C ALA A 135 -0.45 19.59 0.84
N VAL A 136 0.36 18.55 0.60
CA VAL A 136 0.18 17.65 -0.55
C VAL A 136 -1.09 16.82 -0.37
N VAL A 137 -1.32 16.24 0.81
CA VAL A 137 -2.55 15.48 1.11
C VAL A 137 -3.80 16.33 0.88
N SER A 138 -3.80 17.59 1.32
CA SER A 138 -4.91 18.52 1.06
C SER A 138 -5.13 18.74 -0.44
N ALA A 139 -4.05 18.97 -1.19
CA ALA A 139 -4.14 19.22 -2.63
C ALA A 139 -4.55 17.97 -3.42
N LEU A 140 -4.17 16.77 -2.97
CA LEU A 140 -4.65 15.49 -3.52
C LEU A 140 -6.15 15.31 -3.28
N ALA A 141 -6.66 15.72 -2.11
CA ALA A 141 -8.09 15.70 -1.83
C ALA A 141 -8.88 16.68 -2.74
N GLU A 142 -8.32 17.84 -3.06
CA GLU A 142 -8.90 18.76 -4.05
C GLU A 142 -8.91 18.15 -5.46
N ALA A 143 -7.82 17.53 -5.89
CA ALA A 143 -7.77 16.80 -7.15
C ALA A 143 -8.80 15.65 -7.20
N ARG A 144 -9.00 14.96 -6.06
CA ARG A 144 -10.03 13.93 -5.90
C ARG A 144 -11.42 14.48 -6.09
N ALA A 145 -11.73 15.63 -5.51
CA ALA A 145 -13.03 16.26 -5.66
C ALA A 145 -13.35 16.61 -7.13
N VAL A 146 -12.34 16.97 -7.93
CA VAL A 146 -12.50 17.24 -9.37
C VAL A 146 -12.93 15.99 -10.13
N LEU A 147 -12.28 14.85 -9.88
CA LEU A 147 -12.49 13.61 -10.64
C LEU A 147 -13.61 12.71 -10.08
N ALA A 148 -14.02 12.91 -8.83
CA ALA A 148 -14.99 12.04 -8.17
C ALA A 148 -16.29 11.82 -8.96
N PRO A 149 -16.91 12.84 -9.60
CA PRO A 149 -18.11 12.64 -10.41
C PRO A 149 -17.91 11.69 -11.59
N ASP A 150 -16.80 11.82 -12.31
CA ASP A 150 -16.51 11.01 -13.50
C ASP A 150 -16.28 9.53 -13.13
N TYR A 151 -15.59 9.27 -12.02
CA TYR A 151 -15.39 7.92 -11.51
C TYR A 151 -16.64 7.28 -10.93
N ALA A 152 -17.56 8.06 -10.37
CA ALA A 152 -18.83 7.55 -9.86
C ALA A 152 -19.79 7.08 -10.97
N SER A 153 -19.60 7.58 -12.19
CA SER A 153 -20.41 7.24 -13.36
C SER A 153 -19.90 6.05 -14.18
N ARG A 154 -18.80 5.43 -13.74
CA ARG A 154 -18.04 4.42 -14.48
C ARG A 154 -18.47 2.99 -14.17
#